data_AF-A0A345DDW3-F1
#
_entry.id   AF-A0A345DDW3-F1
#
_cell.length_a   1.000
_cell.length_b   1.000
_cell.length_c   1.000
_cell.angle_alpha   90.00
_cell.angle_beta   90.00
_cell.angle_gamma   90.00
#
_symmetry.space_group_name_H-M   'P 1'
#
loop_
_entity.id
_entity.type
_entity.pdbx_description
1 polymer ?
#
loop_
_entity_poly.entity_id
_entity_poly.type
_entity_poly.pdbx_seq_one_letter_code
_entity_poly.pdbx_strand_id
1 'polypeptide(L)'
;MIEAYPYPPSVAFEPTAVAPWLCYVICPNTNRDEMRAHGRAALRQILGRDVLESKHGPTASNLQLSISYAGHLCLLGVSLGAAQFGIDLVQLAAFDDWSINELHDVAAVYLPQKPNNAVEFAQQWAIFEASNKALKRGIQENSTTPISRSWAVKGLPAGFIGSVVVVDNPLID
;
A
#
# COMPACT_ATOMS: atom_id res chain seq x y z
N MET A 1 -17.23 18.83 13.81
CA MET A 1 -17.81 18.19 12.61
C MET A 1 -16.77 18.40 11.51
N ILE A 2 -16.00 17.38 11.17
CA ILE A 2 -14.90 17.53 10.20
C ILE A 2 -15.51 17.37 8.81
N GLU A 3 -15.51 18.44 8.03
CA GLU A 3 -15.94 18.46 6.64
C GLU A 3 -14.91 17.70 5.80
N ALA A 4 -15.23 16.45 5.46
CA ALA A 4 -14.54 15.74 4.40
C ALA A 4 -14.95 16.41 3.08
N TYR A 5 -14.09 17.25 2.52
CA TYR A 5 -14.30 17.80 1.19
C TYR A 5 -14.38 16.64 0.20
N PRO A 6 -15.53 16.43 -0.49
CA PRO A 6 -15.64 15.38 -1.48
C PRO A 6 -14.82 15.83 -2.69
N TYR A 7 -13.54 15.47 -2.72
CA TYR A 7 -12.87 15.37 -4.01
C TYR A 7 -13.55 14.22 -4.74
N PRO A 8 -14.26 14.48 -5.87
CA PRO A 8 -14.77 13.38 -6.66
C PRO A 8 -13.55 12.57 -7.11
N PRO A 9 -13.50 11.25 -6.84
CA PRO A 9 -12.39 10.44 -7.29
C PRO A 9 -12.34 10.50 -8.81
N SER A 10 -11.35 11.22 -9.35
CA SER A 10 -11.09 11.31 -10.78
C SER A 10 -10.37 10.05 -11.25
N VAL A 11 -10.97 8.87 -11.08
CA VAL A 11 -10.50 7.61 -11.64
C VAL A 11 -11.70 6.72 -11.97
N ALA A 12 -11.92 6.51 -13.27
CA ALA A 12 -12.97 5.66 -13.81
C ALA A 12 -12.82 4.19 -13.38
N PHE A 13 -13.96 3.54 -13.19
CA PHE A 13 -14.14 2.20 -12.67
C PHE A 13 -14.04 1.14 -13.77
N GLU A 14 -13.08 0.21 -13.65
CA GLU A 14 -13.24 -1.18 -14.11
C GLU A 14 -12.46 -2.11 -13.17
N PRO A 15 -13.09 -2.66 -12.12
CA PRO A 15 -12.47 -3.69 -11.31
C PRO A 15 -12.42 -4.97 -12.14
N THR A 16 -11.34 -5.13 -12.88
CA THR A 16 -10.99 -6.44 -13.43
C THR A 16 -10.65 -7.34 -12.25
N ALA A 17 -11.07 -8.60 -12.26
CA ALA A 17 -10.69 -9.59 -11.23
C ALA A 17 -9.16 -9.86 -11.16
N VAL A 18 -8.37 -9.08 -11.91
CA VAL A 18 -6.96 -9.27 -12.21
C VAL A 18 -6.09 -8.12 -11.64
N ALA A 19 -6.67 -6.93 -11.43
CA ALA A 19 -5.94 -5.76 -10.93
C ALA A 19 -6.78 -4.98 -9.89
N PRO A 20 -6.21 -4.65 -8.71
CA PRO A 20 -6.91 -3.83 -7.73
C PRO A 20 -7.13 -2.41 -8.27
N TRP A 21 -8.29 -1.84 -7.94
CA TRP A 21 -8.53 -0.42 -8.09
C TRP A 21 -7.74 0.35 -7.04
N LEU A 22 -7.16 1.48 -7.45
CA LEU A 22 -6.33 2.32 -6.61
C LEU A 22 -6.85 3.75 -6.62
N CYS A 23 -6.80 4.40 -5.46
CA CYS A 23 -6.87 5.85 -5.36
C CYS A 23 -5.95 6.32 -4.24
N TYR A 24 -5.63 7.61 -4.23
CA TYR A 24 -5.00 8.21 -3.07
C TYR A 24 -5.86 9.35 -2.54
N VAL A 25 -5.72 9.60 -1.25
CA VAL A 25 -6.31 10.75 -0.56
C VAL A 25 -5.21 11.56 0.11
N ILE A 26 -5.40 12.88 0.12
CA ILE A 26 -4.50 13.82 0.79
C ILE A 26 -5.04 14.03 2.22
N CYS A 27 -4.20 13.73 3.19
CA CYS A 27 -4.47 13.87 4.62
C CYS A 27 -3.47 14.90 5.20
N PRO A 28 -3.73 16.21 5.07
CA PRO A 28 -2.83 17.22 5.57
C PRO A 28 -2.88 17.28 7.10
N ASN A 29 -1.74 17.50 7.76
CA ASN A 29 -1.62 17.74 9.20
C ASN A 29 -2.08 16.59 10.12
N THR A 30 -2.06 15.35 9.65
CA THR A 30 -2.48 14.18 10.42
C THR A 30 -1.28 13.37 10.89
N ASN A 31 -1.31 12.89 12.13
CA ASN A 31 -0.31 11.92 12.59
C ASN A 31 -0.56 10.52 11.99
N ARG A 32 0.37 9.58 12.21
CA ARG A 32 0.34 8.23 11.61
C ARG A 32 -0.96 7.47 11.89
N ASP A 33 -1.45 7.51 13.13
CA ASP A 33 -2.64 6.77 13.54
C ASP A 33 -3.91 7.38 12.95
N GLU A 34 -3.95 8.71 12.84
CA GLU A 34 -5.01 9.46 12.18
C GLU A 34 -5.05 9.17 10.68
N MET A 35 -3.92 9.03 9.99
CA MET A 35 -3.88 8.69 8.56
C MET A 35 -4.59 7.37 8.25
N ARG A 36 -4.38 6.35 9.07
CA ARG A 36 -5.06 5.06 8.91
C ARG A 36 -6.58 5.21 9.11
N ALA A 37 -6.99 5.99 10.10
CA ALA A 37 -8.42 6.27 10.34
C ALA A 37 -9.04 7.06 9.18
N HIS A 38 -8.34 8.05 8.64
CA HIS A 38 -8.75 8.83 7.48
C HIS A 38 -8.87 7.97 6.22
N GLY A 39 -7.88 7.13 5.92
CA GLY A 39 -7.95 6.20 4.78
C GLY A 39 -9.16 5.26 4.86
N ARG A 40 -9.47 4.73 6.06
CA ARG A 40 -10.70 3.94 6.25
C ARG A 40 -11.97 4.76 6.08
N ALA A 41 -12.02 5.98 6.59
CA ALA A 41 -13.18 6.86 6.43
C ALA A 41 -13.42 7.18 4.95
N ALA A 42 -12.36 7.45 4.19
CA ALA A 42 -12.42 7.63 2.74
C ALA A 42 -12.94 6.38 2.03
N LEU A 43 -12.44 5.18 2.38
CA LEU A 43 -12.96 3.93 1.82
C LEU A 43 -14.44 3.72 2.13
N ARG A 44 -14.92 4.03 3.35
CA ARG A 44 -16.36 3.95 3.67
C ARG A 44 -17.19 4.85 2.77
N GLN A 45 -16.72 6.08 2.56
CA GLN A 45 -17.38 7.05 1.69
C GLN A 45 -17.39 6.60 0.22
N ILE A 46 -16.27 6.08 -0.29
CA ILE A 46 -16.13 5.61 -1.68
C ILE A 46 -16.98 4.36 -1.92
N LEU A 47 -16.95 3.39 -0.98
CA LEU A 47 -17.58 2.09 -1.16
C LEU A 47 -19.06 2.06 -0.72
N GLY A 48 -19.54 3.11 -0.05
CA GLY A 48 -20.91 3.21 0.47
C GLY A 48 -21.26 2.10 1.47
N ARG A 49 -20.28 1.59 2.22
CA ARG A 49 -20.44 0.47 3.16
C ARG A 49 -19.45 0.54 4.32
N ASP A 50 -19.71 -0.26 5.34
CA ASP A 50 -18.81 -0.36 6.48
C ASP A 50 -17.46 -0.97 6.10
N VAL A 51 -16.42 -0.33 6.61
CA VAL A 51 -15.02 -0.78 6.57
C VAL A 51 -14.55 -0.90 8.01
N LEU A 52 -14.25 -2.11 8.44
CA LEU A 52 -13.78 -2.42 9.80
C LEU A 52 -12.26 -2.58 9.81
N GLU A 53 -11.67 -2.65 11.00
CA GLU A 53 -10.25 -2.95 11.19
C GLU A 53 -10.13 -4.35 11.82
N SER A 54 -9.27 -5.19 11.24
CA SER A 54 -8.92 -6.50 11.77
C SER A 54 -7.44 -6.52 12.19
N LYS A 55 -6.99 -7.62 12.80
CA LYS A 55 -5.57 -7.82 13.13
C LYS A 55 -4.63 -7.77 11.91
N HIS A 56 -5.17 -7.95 10.69
CA HIS A 56 -4.41 -7.94 9.44
C HIS A 56 -4.67 -6.72 8.56
N GLY A 57 -5.44 -5.72 9.04
CA GLY A 57 -5.76 -4.56 8.24
C GLY A 57 -7.27 -4.32 8.02
N PRO A 58 -7.61 -3.38 7.13
CA PRO A 58 -8.98 -3.01 6.83
C PRO A 58 -9.75 -4.17 6.19
N THR A 59 -11.04 -4.29 6.49
CA THR A 59 -11.91 -5.33 5.95
C THR A 59 -13.30 -4.82 5.63
N ALA A 60 -13.88 -5.31 4.53
CA ALA A 60 -15.27 -5.10 4.14
C ALA A 60 -15.78 -6.37 3.44
N SER A 61 -17.06 -6.71 3.63
CA SER A 61 -17.64 -7.95 3.08
C SER A 61 -17.43 -8.04 1.56
N ASN A 62 -16.89 -9.18 1.11
CA ASN A 62 -16.61 -9.53 -0.28
C ASN A 62 -15.57 -8.63 -1.00
N LEU A 63 -14.76 -7.89 -0.24
CA LEU A 63 -13.68 -7.05 -0.76
C LEU A 63 -12.35 -7.38 -0.10
N GLN A 64 -11.28 -7.39 -0.88
CA GLN A 64 -9.93 -7.24 -0.35
C GLN A 64 -9.60 -5.75 -0.33
N LEU A 65 -9.06 -5.28 0.79
CA LEU A 65 -8.68 -3.89 0.99
C LEU A 65 -7.22 -3.84 1.42
N SER A 66 -6.49 -2.84 0.95
CA SER A 66 -5.15 -2.54 1.43
C SER A 66 -4.99 -1.03 1.52
N ILE A 67 -4.32 -0.56 2.56
CA ILE A 67 -4.08 0.86 2.82
C ILE A 67 -2.60 1.03 3.11
N SER A 68 -1.97 2.02 2.49
CA SER A 68 -0.66 2.53 2.89
C SER A 68 -0.67 4.05 2.99
N TYR A 69 0.27 4.60 3.74
CA TYR A 69 0.38 6.05 3.94
C TYR A 69 1.84 6.45 4.11
N ALA A 70 2.18 7.64 3.63
CA ALA A 70 3.48 8.26 3.81
C ALA A 70 3.30 9.79 3.82
N GLY A 71 3.94 10.48 4.76
CA GLY A 71 3.84 11.94 4.87
C GLY A 71 2.40 12.41 5.07
N HIS A 72 1.84 13.05 4.03
CA HIS A 72 0.46 13.57 4.00
C HIS A 72 -0.43 12.81 2.99
N LEU A 73 0.03 11.68 2.44
CA LEU A 73 -0.67 10.94 1.40
C LEU A 73 -1.05 9.55 1.89
N CYS A 74 -2.26 9.11 1.59
CA CYS A 74 -2.74 7.76 1.86
C CYS A 74 -3.18 7.09 0.57
N LEU A 75 -2.52 6.00 0.19
CA LEU A 75 -2.88 5.15 -0.94
C LEU A 75 -3.88 4.08 -0.47
N LEU A 76 -4.97 3.93 -1.21
CA LEU A 76 -6.06 3.02 -0.93
C LEU A 76 -6.18 2.05 -2.12
N GLY A 77 -6.26 0.76 -1.81
CA GLY A 77 -6.48 -0.29 -2.79
C GLY A 77 -7.73 -1.10 -2.49
N VAL A 78 -8.47 -1.46 -3.53
CA VAL A 78 -9.70 -2.27 -3.44
C VAL A 78 -9.71 -3.32 -4.54
N SER A 79 -10.01 -4.57 -4.20
CA SER A 79 -10.23 -5.65 -5.18
C SER A 79 -11.50 -6.45 -4.85
N LEU A 80 -12.18 -6.92 -5.89
CA LEU A 80 -13.31 -7.85 -5.81
C LEU A 80 -12.76 -9.30 -5.87
N GLY A 81 -13.06 -10.13 -4.86
CA GLY A 81 -12.78 -11.58 -4.93
C GLY A 81 -11.42 -12.05 -4.39
N ALA A 82 -10.99 -13.22 -4.87
CA ALA A 82 -10.02 -14.13 -4.21
C ALA A 82 -8.53 -13.76 -4.34
N ALA A 83 -8.15 -12.79 -5.17
CA ALA A 83 -6.75 -12.38 -5.31
C ALA A 83 -6.29 -11.60 -4.08
N GLN A 84 -5.30 -12.14 -3.36
CA GLN A 84 -4.65 -11.45 -2.25
C GLN A 84 -3.72 -10.39 -2.83
N PHE A 85 -3.86 -9.15 -2.38
CA PHE A 85 -2.97 -8.06 -2.81
C PHE A 85 -2.62 -7.16 -1.65
N GLY A 86 -1.50 -6.47 -1.80
CA GLY A 86 -1.06 -5.44 -0.88
C GLY A 86 -0.51 -4.27 -1.65
N ILE A 87 -0.62 -3.09 -1.04
CA ILE A 87 -0.03 -1.87 -1.55
C ILE A 87 0.90 -1.26 -0.51
N ASP A 88 1.92 -0.58 -0.99
CA ASP A 88 2.73 0.27 -0.15
C ASP A 88 3.01 1.62 -0.80
N LEU A 89 3.30 2.61 0.05
CA LEU A 89 3.52 3.99 -0.32
C LEU A 89 4.67 4.51 0.52
N VAL A 90 5.62 5.15 -0.13
CA VAL A 90 6.86 5.65 0.45
C VAL A 90 7.07 7.09 -0.02
N GLN A 91 7.51 7.96 0.90
CA GLN A 91 7.91 9.32 0.59
C GLN A 91 9.44 9.37 0.51
N LEU A 92 9.99 9.82 -0.62
CA LEU A 92 11.44 9.86 -0.83
C LEU A 92 12.18 10.71 0.21
N ALA A 93 11.57 11.83 0.60
CA ALA A 93 12.14 12.73 1.61
C ALA A 93 12.38 12.06 2.97
N ALA A 94 11.75 10.91 3.25
CA ALA A 94 12.00 10.14 4.46
C ALA A 94 13.42 9.55 4.52
N PHE A 95 14.14 9.56 3.39
CA PHE A 95 15.48 8.99 3.26
C PHE A 95 16.56 10.05 2.98
N ASP A 96 16.22 11.33 2.91
CA ASP A 96 17.16 12.39 2.52
C ASP A 96 18.36 12.49 3.48
N ASP A 97 18.14 12.15 4.76
CA ASP A 97 19.17 12.21 5.81
C ASP A 97 20.01 10.92 5.93
N TRP A 98 19.74 9.90 5.10
CA TRP A 98 20.38 8.59 5.21
C TRP A 98 21.27 8.31 4.01
N SER A 99 22.47 7.82 4.26
CA SER A 99 23.30 7.26 3.19
C SER A 99 22.70 5.93 2.70
N ILE A 100 22.99 5.57 1.45
CA ILE A 100 22.54 4.29 0.88
C ILE A 100 23.10 3.08 1.63
N ASN A 101 24.26 3.22 2.28
CA ASN A 101 24.84 2.18 3.12
C ASN A 101 23.99 1.98 4.37
N GLU A 102 23.62 3.06 5.06
CA GLU A 102 22.77 3.00 6.25
C GLU A 102 21.41 2.40 5.93
N LEU A 103 20.77 2.86 4.84
CA LEU A 103 19.49 2.31 4.37
C LEU A 103 19.58 0.80 4.08
N HIS A 104 20.66 0.37 3.42
CA HIS A 104 20.88 -1.04 3.16
C HIS A 104 21.10 -1.82 4.45
N ASP A 105 21.88 -1.31 5.40
CA ASP A 105 22.22 -2.04 6.63
C ASP A 105 20.98 -2.31 7.50
N VAL A 106 20.02 -1.38 7.60
CA VAL A 106 18.73 -1.65 8.28
C VAL A 106 17.80 -2.58 7.50
N ALA A 107 17.96 -2.66 6.18
CA ALA A 107 17.08 -3.44 5.32
C ALA A 107 17.70 -4.75 4.79
N ALA A 108 18.96 -5.05 5.11
CA ALA A 108 19.73 -6.13 4.47
C ALA A 108 19.11 -7.53 4.66
N VAL A 109 18.35 -7.72 5.74
CA VAL A 109 17.62 -8.97 5.99
C VAL A 109 16.44 -9.15 5.03
N TYR A 110 15.91 -8.04 4.49
CA TYR A 110 14.71 -7.97 3.67
C TYR A 110 15.01 -7.70 2.19
N LEU A 111 16.09 -6.95 1.91
CA LEU A 111 16.54 -6.55 0.59
C LEU A 111 17.87 -7.26 0.29
N PRO A 112 17.84 -8.41 -0.42
CA PRO A 112 19.04 -9.25 -0.62
C PRO A 112 20.08 -8.61 -1.54
N GLN A 113 19.71 -7.56 -2.27
CA GLN A 113 20.61 -6.80 -3.12
C GLN A 113 20.67 -5.37 -2.62
N LYS A 114 21.89 -4.84 -2.55
CA LYS A 114 22.12 -3.46 -2.16
C LYS A 114 21.61 -2.50 -3.24
N PRO A 115 20.70 -1.57 -2.92
CA PRO A 115 20.25 -0.57 -3.88
C PRO A 115 21.36 0.43 -4.19
N ASN A 116 21.36 0.99 -5.41
CA ASN A 116 22.37 1.95 -5.85
C ASN A 116 22.05 3.40 -5.41
N ASN A 117 20.78 3.70 -5.13
CA ASN A 117 20.30 5.02 -4.74
C ASN A 117 19.00 4.95 -3.93
N ALA A 118 18.59 6.07 -3.35
CA ALA A 118 17.39 6.15 -2.49
C ALA A 118 16.08 5.82 -3.22
N VAL A 119 15.99 6.13 -4.52
CA VAL A 119 14.81 5.81 -5.34
C VAL A 119 14.66 4.30 -5.50
N GLU A 120 15.76 3.62 -5.83
CA GLU A 120 15.80 2.16 -5.95
C GLU A 120 15.50 1.50 -4.60
N PHE A 121 16.10 1.99 -3.51
CA PHE A 121 15.78 1.54 -2.16
C PHE A 121 14.29 1.68 -1.86
N ALA A 122 13.71 2.85 -2.08
CA ALA A 122 12.31 3.14 -1.83
C ALA A 122 11.37 2.22 -2.64
N GLN A 123 11.71 1.92 -3.89
CA GLN A 123 10.95 0.98 -4.73
C GLN A 123 11.00 -0.44 -4.17
N GLN A 124 12.20 -0.93 -3.84
CA GLN A 124 12.38 -2.27 -3.27
C GLN A 124 11.68 -2.40 -1.91
N TRP A 125 11.80 -1.38 -1.06
CA TRP A 125 11.13 -1.31 0.24
C TRP A 125 9.60 -1.33 0.09
N ALA A 126 9.05 -0.51 -0.81
CA ALA A 126 7.62 -0.49 -1.08
C ALA A 126 7.12 -1.85 -1.60
N ILE A 127 7.88 -2.55 -2.45
CA ILE A 127 7.52 -3.90 -2.91
C ILE A 127 7.53 -4.89 -1.74
N PHE A 128 8.53 -4.83 -0.86
CA PHE A 128 8.63 -5.71 0.30
C PHE A 128 7.43 -5.53 1.27
N GLU A 129 7.11 -4.30 1.65
CA GLU A 129 5.97 -3.98 2.52
C GLU A 129 4.63 -4.36 1.87
N ALA A 130 4.47 -4.10 0.58
CA ALA A 130 3.28 -4.49 -0.18
C ALA A 130 3.11 -6.02 -0.21
N SER A 131 4.21 -6.77 -0.33
CA SER A 131 4.20 -8.23 -0.28
C SER A 131 3.75 -8.76 1.08
N ASN A 132 4.26 -8.20 2.18
CA ASN A 132 3.85 -8.60 3.53
C ASN A 132 2.36 -8.34 3.76
N LYS A 133 1.83 -7.21 3.27
CA LYS A 133 0.40 -6.91 3.30
C LYS A 133 -0.41 -7.89 2.46
N ALA A 134 0.03 -8.22 1.24
CA ALA A 134 -0.65 -9.19 0.39
C ALA A 134 -0.77 -10.56 1.09
N LEU A 135 0.31 -10.98 1.75
CA LEU A 135 0.41 -12.27 2.43
C LEU A 135 -0.20 -12.27 3.84
N LYS A 136 -0.69 -11.11 4.32
CA LYS A 136 -1.22 -10.87 5.68
C LYS A 136 -0.22 -11.16 6.81
N ARG A 137 1.04 -10.84 6.56
CA ARG A 137 2.19 -11.14 7.43
C ARG A 137 2.74 -9.90 8.12
N GLY A 138 3.34 -10.10 9.29
CA GLY A 138 4.24 -9.09 9.86
C GLY A 138 5.57 -9.01 9.10
N ILE A 139 6.26 -7.88 9.19
CA ILE A 139 7.59 -7.63 8.58
C ILE A 139 8.65 -8.69 8.98
N GLN A 140 8.43 -9.38 10.10
CA GLN A 140 9.35 -10.39 10.65
C GLN A 140 9.14 -11.81 10.06
N GLU A 141 8.08 -12.04 9.30
CA GLU A 141 7.73 -13.36 8.78
C GLU A 141 8.37 -13.60 7.41
N ASN A 142 9.60 -14.11 7.41
CA ASN A 142 10.28 -14.53 6.19
C ASN A 142 9.52 -15.70 5.53
N SER A 143 9.19 -15.57 4.25
CA SER A 143 8.50 -16.63 3.53
C SER A 143 8.88 -16.65 2.05
N THR A 144 8.95 -17.88 1.53
CA THR A 144 9.21 -18.21 0.13
C THR A 144 7.95 -18.17 -0.74
N THR A 145 6.82 -17.64 -0.27
CA THR A 145 5.59 -17.58 -1.07
C THR A 145 5.84 -16.78 -2.35
N PRO A 146 5.63 -17.38 -3.54
CA PRO A 146 5.87 -16.70 -4.80
C PRO A 146 5.01 -15.44 -4.91
N ILE A 147 5.64 -14.31 -5.18
CA ILE A 147 4.94 -13.11 -5.65
C ILE A 147 4.57 -13.37 -7.11
N SER A 148 3.27 -13.38 -7.41
CA SER A 148 2.83 -13.64 -8.78
C SER A 148 3.12 -12.44 -9.67
N ARG A 149 2.77 -11.23 -9.22
CA ARG A 149 2.90 -9.99 -10.00
C ARG A 149 3.17 -8.79 -9.09
N SER A 150 4.01 -7.86 -9.55
CA SER A 150 4.19 -6.55 -8.91
C SER A 150 4.38 -5.44 -9.95
N TRP A 151 3.98 -4.22 -9.59
CA TRP A 151 4.21 -3.04 -10.42
C TRP A 151 4.22 -1.75 -9.58
N ALA A 152 4.84 -0.71 -10.14
CA ALA A 152 4.82 0.62 -9.56
C ALA A 152 3.50 1.35 -9.84
N VAL A 153 3.01 2.10 -8.88
CA VAL A 153 1.83 2.97 -9.00
C VAL A 153 2.20 4.20 -9.82
N LYS A 154 1.41 4.50 -10.85
CA LYS A 154 1.57 5.69 -11.70
C LYS A 154 0.64 6.81 -11.23
N GLY A 155 1.01 8.06 -11.48
CA GLY A 155 0.18 9.24 -11.20
C GLY A 155 0.17 9.71 -9.74
N LEU A 156 1.11 9.23 -8.92
CA LEU A 156 1.35 9.77 -7.57
C LEU A 156 1.97 11.17 -7.65
N PRO A 157 1.76 12.02 -6.61
CA PRO A 157 2.47 13.29 -6.48
C PRO A 157 4.00 13.10 -6.51
N ALA A 158 4.73 14.11 -6.98
CA ALA A 158 6.18 14.09 -7.00
C ALA A 158 6.76 13.84 -5.60
N GLY A 159 7.82 13.04 -5.52
CA GLY A 159 8.44 12.65 -4.26
C GLY A 159 7.80 11.43 -3.57
N PHE A 160 6.77 10.82 -4.16
CA PHE A 160 6.15 9.59 -3.66
C PHE A 160 6.35 8.42 -4.61
N ILE A 161 6.60 7.24 -4.03
CA ILE A 161 6.70 5.97 -4.73
C ILE A 161 5.70 5.02 -4.12
N GLY A 162 4.93 4.34 -4.97
CA GLY A 162 4.01 3.31 -4.52
C GLY A 162 4.17 2.04 -5.31
N SER A 163 3.88 0.92 -4.67
CA SER A 163 3.96 -0.41 -5.26
C SER A 163 2.68 -1.18 -4.98
N VAL A 164 2.31 -2.02 -5.95
CA VAL A 164 1.26 -3.02 -5.81
C VAL A 164 1.90 -4.40 -5.94
N VAL A 165 1.50 -5.31 -5.06
CA VAL A 165 1.87 -6.72 -5.13
C VAL A 165 0.59 -7.55 -5.10
N VAL A 166 0.49 -8.49 -6.03
CA VAL A 166 -0.59 -9.47 -6.10
C VAL A 166 0.01 -10.86 -5.96
N VAL A 167 -0.60 -11.65 -5.08
CA VAL A 167 -0.31 -13.07 -4.89
C VAL A 167 -1.51 -13.81 -5.46
N ASP A 168 -1.30 -14.44 -6.61
CA ASP A 168 -2.28 -15.39 -7.14
C ASP A 168 -2.28 -16.58 -6.19
N ASN A 169 -3.46 -16.99 -5.74
CA ASN A 169 -3.59 -18.12 -4.85
C ASN A 169 -3.12 -19.38 -5.62
N PRO A 170 -1.99 -20.03 -5.26
CA PRO A 170 -1.77 -21.37 -5.76
C PRO A 170 -2.72 -22.25 -4.95
N LEU A 171 -3.68 -22.87 -5.63
CA LEU A 171 -4.60 -23.89 -5.09
C LEU A 171 -5.85 -23.33 -4.39
N ILE A 172 -6.90 -23.13 -5.18
CA ILE A 172 -8.19 -23.75 -4.83
C ILE A 172 -8.25 -25.00 -5.71
N ASP A 173 -7.95 -26.15 -5.12
CA ASP A 173 -8.55 -27.41 -5.57
C ASP A 173 -9.96 -27.51 -4.94
#